data_AF-A0A1G2AC80-F1
#
_entry.id   AF-A0A1G2AC80-F1
#
_cell.length_a   1.000
_cell.length_b   1.000
_cell.length_c   1.000
_cell.angle_alpha   90.00
_cell.angle_beta   90.00
_cell.angle_gamma   90.00
#
_symmetry.space_group_name_H-M   'P 1'
#
loop_
_entity.id
_entity.type
_entity.pdbx_description
1 polymer ?
#
loop_
_entity_poly.entity_id
_entity_poly.type
_entity_poly.pdbx_seq_one_letter_code
_entity_poly.pdbx_strand_id
1 'polypeptide(L)'
;MFGMTSGCALKKENPFTEPPTAPPSSIKTPANRPNEKTLIEPSVTLLFDFGDDRIPINFKVQISDVKIPLLWSIMQEELTNKGIALEYDDYGRELGVLITKIGDKKNGEDGKYWQYFVNGEYAKVGVSQYGLKAGDAVEWKFTDNKLKSKN
;
A
#
# COMPACT_ATOMS: atom_id res chain seq x y z
N MET A 1 58.70 -35.48 -31.71
CA MET A 1 57.77 -34.56 -31.03
C MET A 1 56.98 -35.41 -30.05
N PHE A 2 57.35 -35.53 -28.77
CA PHE A 2 57.27 -34.52 -27.70
C PHE A 2 55.91 -33.80 -27.75
N GLY A 3 54.99 -33.93 -26.80
CA GLY A 3 55.00 -34.69 -25.55
C GLY A 3 53.58 -34.74 -24.96
N MET A 4 53.26 -35.82 -24.28
CA MET A 4 52.16 -35.87 -23.31
C MET A 4 52.79 -35.65 -21.93
N THR A 5 52.72 -34.42 -21.42
CA THR A 5 53.02 -34.10 -20.02
C THR A 5 51.69 -34.15 -19.26
N SER A 6 51.50 -35.11 -18.38
CA SER A 6 51.88 -35.10 -16.96
C SER A 6 50.87 -34.37 -16.09
N GLY A 7 50.34 -35.12 -15.11
CA GLY A 7 49.43 -34.65 -14.06
C GLY A 7 48.93 -35.77 -13.14
N CYS A 8 49.84 -36.58 -12.57
CA CYS A 8 49.60 -37.33 -11.31
C CYS A 8 49.32 -36.32 -10.15
N ALA A 9 48.66 -36.60 -9.02
CA ALA A 9 48.72 -37.79 -8.16
C ALA A 9 47.60 -37.83 -7.08
N LEU A 10 47.22 -39.07 -6.70
CA LEU A 10 46.96 -39.66 -5.36
C LEU A 10 46.50 -38.74 -4.20
N LYS A 11 45.26 -38.86 -3.67
CA LYS A 11 44.68 -39.82 -2.68
C LYS A 11 45.26 -39.79 -1.25
N LYS A 12 44.35 -39.62 -0.27
CA LYS A 12 44.21 -40.21 1.12
C LYS A 12 43.39 -39.22 1.98
N GLU A 13 42.38 -39.51 2.81
CA GLU A 13 41.78 -40.73 3.41
C GLU A 13 40.35 -40.39 3.95
N ASN A 14 39.50 -41.42 4.08
CA ASN A 14 38.15 -41.45 4.71
C ASN A 14 38.31 -41.61 6.25
N PRO A 15 37.30 -41.32 7.14
CA PRO A 15 36.31 -42.38 7.47
C PRO A 15 34.94 -41.91 8.07
N PHE A 16 34.01 -42.88 8.20
CA PHE A 16 32.74 -42.92 8.96
C PHE A 16 31.43 -42.43 8.28
N THR A 17 30.70 -43.29 7.55
CA THR A 17 29.48 -44.08 7.94
C THR A 17 28.22 -43.29 8.34
N GLU A 18 27.20 -43.30 7.47
CA GLU A 18 25.77 -43.03 7.80
C GLU A 18 25.20 -44.24 8.59
N PRO A 19 24.23 -44.11 9.55
CA PRO A 19 22.79 -43.78 9.30
C PRO A 19 22.09 -43.13 10.56
N PRO A 20 20.74 -43.08 10.78
CA PRO A 20 19.56 -43.42 9.99
C PRO A 20 18.48 -42.29 9.87
N THR A 21 17.46 -42.57 9.05
CA THR A 21 16.22 -41.84 8.78
C THR A 21 15.48 -41.26 9.99
N ALA A 22 15.02 -40.00 9.88
CA ALA A 22 14.15 -39.32 10.84
C ALA A 22 12.80 -40.06 11.03
N PRO A 23 12.25 -40.13 12.26
CA PRO A 23 10.92 -40.69 12.49
C PRO A 23 9.82 -39.70 12.03
N PRO A 24 8.64 -40.20 11.59
CA PRO A 24 7.51 -39.33 11.26
C PRO A 24 6.97 -38.68 12.54
N SER A 25 7.07 -37.36 12.63
CA SER A 25 6.55 -36.56 13.75
C SER A 25 5.03 -36.65 13.81
N SER A 26 4.52 -37.53 14.68
CA SER A 26 3.13 -37.53 15.14
C SER A 26 3.09 -36.82 16.49
N ILE A 27 2.66 -35.56 16.51
CA ILE A 27 2.26 -34.89 17.76
C ILE A 27 0.74 -34.76 17.73
N LYS A 28 0.06 -35.57 18.54
CA LYS A 28 -1.29 -35.30 19.01
C LYS A 28 -1.23 -34.81 20.46
N THR A 29 -2.17 -33.89 20.76
CA THR A 29 -2.81 -33.56 22.06
C THR A 29 -2.16 -32.46 22.92
N PRO A 30 -2.90 -31.79 23.84
CA PRO A 30 -3.81 -30.65 23.59
C PRO A 30 -3.55 -29.43 24.53
N ALA A 31 -4.40 -28.40 24.37
CA ALA A 31 -4.82 -27.41 25.38
C ALA A 31 -3.94 -26.15 25.63
N ASN A 32 -4.55 -25.00 25.32
CA ASN A 32 -4.51 -23.73 26.06
C ASN A 32 -3.25 -22.85 25.91
N ARG A 33 -3.27 -21.91 24.95
CA ARG A 33 -2.49 -20.67 25.03
C ARG A 33 -3.44 -19.48 25.21
N PRO A 34 -3.28 -18.63 26.25
CA PRO A 34 -4.03 -17.40 26.37
C PRO A 34 -3.63 -16.43 25.23
N ASN A 35 -4.60 -15.66 24.73
CA ASN A 35 -4.47 -14.40 24.01
C ASN A 35 -3.52 -14.30 22.79
N GLU A 36 -3.88 -14.93 21.68
CA GLU A 36 -3.50 -14.39 20.37
C GLU A 36 -4.27 -13.08 20.15
N LYS A 37 -3.70 -11.97 20.63
CA LYS A 37 -4.15 -10.62 20.26
C LYS A 37 -4.01 -10.57 18.73
N THR A 38 -5.12 -10.67 18.01
CA THR A 38 -5.15 -10.50 16.56
C THR A 38 -4.30 -9.29 16.21
N LEU A 39 -3.15 -9.54 15.57
CA LEU A 39 -2.23 -8.48 15.17
C LEU A 39 -2.91 -7.77 14.00
N ILE A 40 -3.76 -6.80 14.31
CA ILE A 40 -4.37 -5.95 13.29
C ILE A 40 -3.22 -5.14 12.68
N GLU A 41 -2.77 -5.57 11.50
CA GLU A 41 -1.75 -4.81 10.77
C GLU A 41 -2.28 -3.40 10.53
N PRO A 42 -1.53 -2.36 10.93
CA PRO A 42 -1.98 -0.98 10.78
C PRO A 42 -2.18 -0.67 9.29
N SER A 43 -3.39 -0.25 8.96
CA SER A 43 -3.83 -0.08 7.58
C SER A 43 -4.67 1.17 7.42
N VAL A 44 -4.62 1.78 6.25
CA VAL A 44 -5.56 2.85 5.85
C VAL A 44 -6.38 2.39 4.66
N THR A 45 -7.54 3.01 4.49
CA THR A 45 -8.41 2.78 3.34
C THR A 45 -8.45 4.04 2.49
N LEU A 46 -8.21 3.91 1.18
CA LEU A 46 -8.39 4.96 0.20
C LEU A 46 -9.57 4.61 -0.70
N LEU A 47 -10.57 5.49 -0.77
CA LEU A 47 -11.74 5.34 -1.64
C LEU A 47 -11.79 6.46 -2.67
N PHE A 48 -12.03 6.13 -3.93
CA PHE A 48 -12.12 7.06 -5.04
C PHE A 48 -13.48 6.94 -5.71
N ASP A 49 -14.34 7.91 -5.43
CA ASP A 49 -15.65 8.09 -6.05
C ASP A 49 -15.55 9.18 -7.13
N PHE A 50 -15.77 8.77 -8.38
CA PHE A 50 -15.65 9.65 -9.54
C PHE A 50 -16.97 10.34 -9.91
N GLY A 51 -18.05 10.12 -9.15
CA GLY A 51 -19.31 10.84 -9.28
C GLY A 51 -20.10 10.52 -10.55
N ASP A 52 -19.84 9.38 -11.19
CA ASP A 52 -20.45 8.90 -12.44
C ASP A 52 -20.93 7.44 -12.31
N ASP A 53 -21.81 7.17 -11.32
CA ASP A 53 -22.53 5.90 -11.02
C ASP A 53 -21.69 4.61 -10.96
N ARG A 54 -20.39 4.66 -11.28
CA ARG A 54 -19.46 3.53 -11.18
C ARG A 54 -19.17 3.24 -9.73
N ILE A 55 -18.87 1.97 -9.46
CA ILE A 55 -18.46 1.53 -8.14
C ILE A 55 -17.16 2.26 -7.76
N PRO A 56 -17.10 2.92 -6.58
CA PRO A 56 -15.88 3.57 -6.12
C PRO A 56 -14.72 2.58 -6.02
N ILE A 57 -13.53 3.05 -6.41
CA ILE A 57 -12.33 2.23 -6.31
C ILE A 57 -11.82 2.29 -4.87
N ASN A 58 -11.51 1.13 -4.27
CA ASN A 58 -11.02 1.02 -2.90
C ASN A 58 -9.65 0.36 -2.85
N PHE A 59 -8.70 0.98 -2.14
CA PHE A 59 -7.41 0.39 -1.76
C PHE A 59 -7.30 0.30 -0.24
N LYS A 60 -6.88 -0.88 0.23
CA LYS A 60 -6.39 -1.04 1.59
C LYS A 60 -4.87 -1.06 1.56
N VAL A 61 -4.26 -0.09 2.21
CA VAL A 61 -2.81 0.11 2.21
C VAL A 61 -2.28 -0.18 3.60
N GLN A 62 -1.32 -1.11 3.70
CA GLN A 62 -0.62 -1.36 4.95
C GLN A 62 0.38 -0.23 5.20
N ILE A 63 0.36 0.33 6.40
CA ILE A 63 1.30 1.36 6.82
C ILE A 63 2.16 0.82 7.96
N SER A 64 3.38 1.35 8.13
CA SER A 64 4.24 0.97 9.26
C SER A 64 4.07 1.98 10.40
N ASP A 65 3.96 1.49 11.63
CA ASP A 65 3.91 2.34 12.83
C ASP A 65 5.23 3.11 13.10
N VAL A 66 6.31 2.75 12.39
CA VAL A 66 7.64 3.36 12.57
C VAL A 66 7.73 4.73 11.90
N LYS A 67 6.96 4.97 10.83
CA LYS A 67 6.99 6.24 10.07
C LYS A 67 5.59 6.62 9.63
N ILE A 68 5.16 7.81 10.02
CA ILE A 68 3.89 8.39 9.57
C ILE A 68 4.00 8.70 8.06
N PRO A 69 3.28 8.00 7.19
CA PRO A 69 3.32 8.28 5.77
C PRO A 69 2.43 9.49 5.45
N LEU A 70 2.83 10.29 4.46
CA LEU A 70 1.99 11.36 3.94
C LEU A 70 0.98 10.77 2.95
N LEU A 71 -0.25 11.29 2.95
CA LEU A 71 -1.29 10.90 1.99
C LEU A 71 -0.79 11.06 0.55
N TRP A 72 -0.09 12.16 0.27
CA TRP A 72 0.56 12.41 -1.02
C TRP A 72 1.47 11.27 -1.51
N SER A 73 2.27 10.69 -0.62
CA SER A 73 3.19 9.61 -1.00
C SER A 73 2.42 8.34 -1.38
N ILE A 74 1.43 7.97 -0.56
CA ILE A 74 0.62 6.78 -0.82
C ILE A 74 -0.22 6.95 -2.09
N MET A 75 -0.79 8.14 -2.33
CA MET A 75 -1.56 8.39 -3.55
C MET A 75 -0.73 8.23 -4.82
N GLN A 76 0.48 8.80 -4.86
CA GLN A 76 1.35 8.64 -6.02
C GLN A 76 1.70 7.17 -6.27
N GLU A 77 2.05 6.43 -5.21
CA GLU A 77 2.44 5.03 -5.32
C GLU A 77 1.27 4.16 -5.79
N GLU A 78 0.13 4.20 -5.09
CA GLU A 78 -1.02 3.34 -5.37
C GLU A 78 -1.64 3.62 -6.73
N LEU A 79 -1.75 4.89 -7.14
CA LEU A 79 -2.33 5.25 -8.43
C LEU A 79 -1.37 4.91 -9.58
N THR A 80 -0.07 5.15 -9.41
CA THR A 80 0.94 4.75 -10.41
C THR A 80 0.97 3.24 -10.61
N ASN A 81 0.96 2.47 -9.52
CA ASN A 81 0.96 1.00 -9.56
C ASN A 81 -0.26 0.44 -10.30
N LYS A 82 -1.38 1.18 -10.33
CA LYS A 82 -2.62 0.78 -11.00
C LYS A 82 -2.79 1.41 -12.38
N GLY A 83 -1.83 2.21 -12.84
CA GLY A 83 -1.92 2.93 -14.11
C GLY A 83 -3.03 4.00 -14.13
N ILE A 84 -3.42 4.52 -12.97
CA ILE A 84 -4.41 5.59 -12.85
C ILE A 84 -3.68 6.93 -12.92
N ALA A 85 -4.06 7.77 -13.89
CA ALA A 85 -3.45 9.08 -14.06
C ALA A 85 -3.69 9.98 -12.83
N LEU A 86 -2.68 10.76 -12.45
CA LEU A 86 -2.75 11.73 -11.36
C LEU A 86 -2.13 13.05 -11.86
N GLU A 87 -2.92 14.13 -11.91
CA GLU A 87 -2.41 15.50 -12.14
C GLU A 87 -2.64 16.32 -10.86
N TYR A 88 -1.75 17.28 -10.61
CA TYR A 88 -1.76 18.10 -9.41
C TYR A 88 -1.05 19.44 -9.63
N ASP A 89 -1.41 20.41 -8.80
CA ASP A 89 -0.72 21.69 -8.68
C ASP A 89 -0.09 21.79 -7.28
N ASP A 90 1.20 22.14 -7.20
CA ASP A 90 1.92 22.32 -5.94
C ASP A 90 2.00 23.81 -5.58
N TYR A 91 1.31 24.20 -4.51
CA TYR A 91 1.31 25.57 -4.00
C TYR A 91 2.33 25.79 -2.87
N GLY A 92 3.29 24.87 -2.72
CA GLY A 92 4.39 24.96 -1.78
C GLY A 92 3.99 24.64 -0.34
N ARG A 93 4.88 24.99 0.61
CA ARG A 93 4.78 24.53 2.01
C ARG A 93 3.55 25.03 2.77
N GLU A 94 3.01 26.18 2.39
CA GLU A 94 1.91 26.83 3.11
C GLU A 94 0.55 26.22 2.76
N LEU A 95 0.28 25.98 1.47
CA LEU A 95 -1.01 25.49 0.98
C LEU A 95 -0.99 24.00 0.61
N GLY A 96 0.18 23.46 0.28
CA GLY A 96 0.36 22.07 -0.11
C GLY A 96 -0.06 21.78 -1.55
N VAL A 97 -0.21 20.50 -1.84
CA VAL A 97 -0.56 19.99 -3.16
C VAL A 97 -2.08 19.90 -3.31
N LEU A 98 -2.60 20.45 -4.40
CA LEU A 98 -3.97 20.29 -4.87
C LEU A 98 -4.01 19.22 -5.95
N ILE A 99 -4.86 18.20 -5.78
CA ILE A 99 -5.11 17.23 -6.84
C ILE A 99 -6.07 17.85 -7.86
N THR A 100 -5.66 17.84 -9.13
CA THR A 100 -6.42 18.42 -10.24
C THR A 100 -7.01 17.38 -11.18
N LYS A 101 -6.51 16.14 -11.15
CA LYS A 101 -7.08 15.01 -11.90
C LYS A 101 -6.77 13.68 -11.23
N ILE A 102 -7.74 12.78 -11.25
CA ILE A 102 -7.56 11.36 -10.93
C ILE A 102 -8.24 10.57 -12.05
N GLY A 103 -7.52 9.63 -12.66
CA GLY A 103 -7.99 8.84 -13.78
C GLY A 103 -8.41 9.72 -14.96
N ASP A 104 -9.67 9.61 -15.35
CA ASP A 104 -10.28 10.33 -16.47
C ASP A 104 -10.97 11.64 -16.07
N LYS A 105 -11.08 11.96 -14.77
CA LYS A 105 -11.80 13.16 -14.30
C LYS A 105 -10.87 14.28 -13.92
N LYS A 106 -11.06 15.44 -14.54
CA LYS A 106 -10.31 16.67 -14.28
C LYS A 106 -11.17 17.72 -13.59
N ASN A 107 -10.58 18.44 -12.63
CA ASN A 107 -11.22 19.57 -11.98
C ASN A 107 -11.77 20.56 -13.02
N GLY A 108 -13.01 21.01 -12.81
CA GLY A 108 -13.74 21.91 -13.70
C GLY A 108 -14.64 21.20 -14.72
N GLU A 109 -14.46 19.90 -14.97
CA GLU A 109 -15.40 19.12 -15.80
C GLU A 109 -16.79 19.12 -15.13
N ASP A 110 -17.80 19.56 -15.88
CA ASP A 110 -19.19 19.70 -15.40
C ASP A 110 -19.35 20.54 -14.11
N GLY A 111 -18.40 21.44 -13.82
CA GLY A 111 -18.37 22.24 -12.59
C GLY A 111 -18.05 21.43 -11.33
N LYS A 112 -17.52 20.21 -11.47
CA LYS A 112 -17.12 19.33 -10.38
C LYS A 112 -15.63 19.45 -10.09
N TYR A 113 -15.27 19.14 -8.85
CA TYR A 113 -13.89 19.19 -8.35
C TYR A 113 -13.61 17.98 -7.47
N TRP A 114 -12.36 17.53 -7.49
CA TRP A 114 -11.84 16.56 -6.54
C TRP A 114 -11.77 17.16 -5.15
N GLN A 115 -12.49 16.53 -4.24
CA GLN A 115 -12.57 16.88 -2.83
C GLN A 115 -12.20 15.65 -2.02
N TYR A 116 -11.51 15.84 -0.90
CA TYR A 116 -11.15 14.71 -0.05
C TYR A 116 -11.56 14.89 1.40
N PHE A 117 -11.88 13.76 2.01
CA PHE A 117 -12.39 13.65 3.37
C PHE A 117 -11.55 12.63 4.11
N VAL A 118 -11.36 12.83 5.40
CA VAL A 118 -10.74 11.84 6.27
C VAL A 118 -11.71 11.49 7.38
N ASN A 119 -12.05 10.21 7.48
CA ASN A 119 -13.04 9.69 8.44
C ASN A 119 -14.39 10.43 8.36
N GLY A 120 -14.81 10.80 7.14
CA GLY A 120 -16.05 11.54 6.87
C GLY A 120 -15.96 13.06 7.04
N GLU A 121 -14.84 13.60 7.53
CA GLU A 121 -14.65 15.05 7.69
C GLU A 121 -13.92 15.65 6.50
N TYR A 122 -14.40 16.79 5.99
CA TYR A 122 -13.75 17.51 4.90
C TYR A 122 -12.35 17.97 5.31
N ALA A 123 -11.35 17.65 4.49
CA ALA A 123 -9.98 18.00 4.82
C ALA A 123 -9.71 19.50 4.67
N LYS A 124 -8.91 20.04 5.60
CA LYS A 124 -8.61 21.49 5.68
C LYS A 124 -7.19 21.85 5.24
N VAL A 125 -6.42 20.88 4.77
CA VAL A 125 -5.02 21.02 4.36
C VAL A 125 -4.83 20.44 2.98
N GLY A 126 -3.69 20.68 2.34
CA GLY A 126 -3.32 19.99 1.10
C GLY A 126 -2.93 18.53 1.35
N VAL A 127 -2.98 17.69 0.30
CA VAL A 127 -2.68 16.25 0.43
C VAL A 127 -1.24 15.97 0.85
N SER A 128 -0.32 16.89 0.54
CA SER A 128 1.08 16.82 0.93
C SER A 128 1.34 17.17 2.40
N GLN A 129 0.34 17.73 3.09
CA GLN A 129 0.44 18.13 4.50
C GLN A 129 -0.26 17.13 5.43
N TYR A 130 -1.09 16.23 4.89
CA TYR A 130 -1.81 15.27 5.71
C TYR A 130 -0.96 14.02 6.00
N GLY A 131 -0.63 13.81 7.28
CA GLY A 131 -0.01 12.59 7.78
C GLY A 131 -1.06 11.55 8.15
N LEU A 132 -1.01 10.38 7.51
CA LEU A 132 -1.93 9.27 7.70
C LEU A 132 -1.74 8.59 9.05
N LYS A 133 -2.85 8.12 9.63
CA LYS A 133 -2.89 7.32 10.85
C LYS A 133 -3.53 5.97 10.58
N ALA A 134 -3.10 4.95 11.32
CA ALA A 134 -3.67 3.63 11.20
C ALA A 134 -5.19 3.68 11.48
N GLY A 135 -5.96 3.05 10.60
CA GLY A 135 -7.42 3.06 10.64
C GLY A 135 -8.08 4.20 9.89
N ASP A 136 -7.33 5.18 9.35
CA ASP A 136 -7.93 6.26 8.57
C ASP A 136 -8.64 5.72 7.32
N ALA A 137 -9.83 6.26 7.06
CA ALA A 137 -10.56 6.13 5.82
C ALA A 137 -10.51 7.47 5.08
N VAL A 138 -9.77 7.52 3.98
CA VAL A 138 -9.67 8.71 3.12
C VAL A 138 -10.57 8.51 1.91
N GLU A 139 -11.51 9.43 1.71
CA GLU A 139 -12.44 9.40 0.59
C GLU A 139 -12.16 10.56 -0.36
N TRP A 140 -11.92 10.27 -1.62
CA TRP A 140 -11.90 11.21 -2.73
C TRP A 140 -13.25 11.18 -3.44
N LYS A 141 -13.83 12.36 -3.66
CA LYS A 141 -15.12 12.52 -4.34
C LYS A 141 -14.98 13.56 -5.44
N PHE A 142 -15.32 13.18 -6.67
CA PHE A 142 -15.46 14.12 -7.78
C PHE A 142 -16.89 14.64 -7.85
N THR A 143 -17.12 15.79 -7.22
CA THR A 143 -18.47 16.35 -7.07
C THR A 143 -18.46 17.86 -7.21
N ASP A 144 -19.60 18.42 -7.59
CA ASP A 144 -19.81 19.85 -7.46
C ASP A 144 -20.04 20.18 -5.97
N ASN A 145 -19.56 21.33 -5.52
CA ASN A 145 -19.81 21.83 -4.16
C ASN A 145 -21.23 22.41 -4.05
N LYS A 146 -22.16 21.98 -4.91
CA LYS A 146 -23.57 22.32 -4.75
C LYS A 146 -24.04 21.51 -3.56
N LEU A 147 -23.96 22.13 -2.38
CA LEU A 147 -24.83 21.79 -1.25
C LEU A 147 -26.18 21.48 -1.87
N LYS A 148 -26.62 20.21 -1.83
CA LYS A 148 -27.91 19.85 -2.40
C LYS A 148 -28.93 20.72 -1.67
N SER A 149 -29.41 21.76 -2.34
CA SER A 149 -30.58 22.51 -1.91
C SER A 149 -31.67 21.45 -1.84
N LYS A 150 -31.96 20.97 -0.63
CA LYS A 150 -33.18 20.22 -0.37
C LYS A 150 -34.31 21.19 -0.71
N ASN A 151 -34.84 21.06 -1.92
CA ASN A 151 -36.15 21.57 -2.27
C ASN A 151 -37.20 20.56 -1.80
#